data_AF-A0A6C0PC77-F1
#
_entry.id   AF-A0A6C0PC77-F1
#
_cell.length_a   1.000
_cell.length_b   1.000
_cell.length_c   1.000
_cell.angle_alpha   90.00
_cell.angle_beta   90.00
_cell.angle_gamma   90.00
#
_symmetry.space_group_name_H-M   'P 1'
#
loop_
_entity.id
_entity.type
_entity.pdbx_description
1 polymer ?
#
loop_
_entity_poly.entity_id
_entity_poly.type
_entity_poly.pdbx_seq_one_letter_code
_entity_poly.pdbx_strand_id
1 'polypeptide(L)'
;MDDLSVSRLPLDEFSDYPVRVSEVGGVWLTSIGGSSIAQFGDRADIDASIRGVAVQRESDHLVSQDVYFESYDLFSQPVPPPTPWLTAAARDPVDMRTINRDPRISVGSIEIIAVSGAAMVLVGNGVHSRSESRISNIRQFARPPMRYYGTGCCPPLSSCPRDDGGSV
;
A
#
# COMPACT_ATOMS: atom_id res chain seq x y z
N MET A 1 25.79 62.93 22.25
CA MET A 1 26.59 62.13 23.18
C MET A 1 25.65 61.67 24.27
N ASP A 2 25.25 60.41 24.43
CA ASP A 2 25.65 59.11 23.86
C ASP A 2 24.38 58.23 24.02
N ASP A 3 23.79 57.64 22.98
CA ASP A 3 24.18 56.45 22.20
C ASP A 3 23.72 55.10 22.81
N LEU A 4 23.18 54.28 21.91
CA LEU A 4 22.91 52.82 21.94
C LEU A 4 21.73 52.28 22.78
N SER A 5 20.63 52.14 22.04
CA SER A 5 19.89 50.88 21.86
C SER A 5 20.47 49.64 22.55
N VAL A 6 19.98 49.31 23.73
CA VAL A 6 20.02 47.91 24.19
C VAL A 6 18.86 47.20 23.49
N SER A 7 19.18 46.63 22.34
CA SER A 7 18.36 45.69 21.60
C SER A 7 17.71 44.68 22.55
N ARG A 8 16.37 44.58 22.50
CA ARG A 8 15.66 43.39 22.98
C ARG A 8 16.25 42.18 22.25
N LEU A 9 17.10 41.42 22.93
CA LEU A 9 17.53 40.11 22.46
C LEU A 9 16.29 39.21 22.40
N PRO A 10 16.03 38.49 21.31
CA PRO A 10 14.84 37.65 21.21
C PRO A 10 14.96 36.47 22.18
N LEU A 11 13.94 36.27 23.02
CA LEU A 11 13.86 35.21 24.05
C LEU A 11 13.69 33.78 23.48
N ASP A 12 14.07 33.53 22.23
CA ASP A 12 13.65 32.32 21.49
C ASP A 12 14.80 31.47 20.91
N GLU A 13 16.06 31.86 21.09
CA GLU A 13 17.18 31.20 20.38
C GLU A 13 17.53 29.79 20.91
N PHE A 14 16.96 29.37 22.05
CA PHE A 14 17.21 28.08 22.71
C PHE A 14 15.94 27.35 23.21
N SER A 15 14.77 27.67 22.67
CA SER A 15 13.53 26.98 23.05
C SER A 15 13.48 25.59 22.40
N ASP A 16 13.55 24.54 23.22
CA ASP A 16 13.35 23.15 22.80
C ASP A 16 11.91 22.74 23.13
N TYR A 17 11.15 22.31 22.12
CA TYR A 17 9.77 21.89 22.31
C TYR A 17 9.65 20.36 22.33
N PRO A 18 9.42 19.75 23.50
CA PRO A 18 9.40 18.29 23.64
C PRO A 18 8.16 17.64 22.99
N VAL A 19 7.07 18.39 22.84
CA VAL A 19 5.82 17.94 22.23
C VAL A 19 5.58 18.72 20.95
N ARG A 20 5.27 18.01 19.87
CA ARG A 20 4.94 18.60 18.57
C ARG A 20 3.43 18.50 18.32
N VAL A 21 2.90 19.44 17.56
CA VAL A 21 1.49 19.49 17.14
C VAL A 21 1.44 19.50 15.63
N SER A 22 0.68 18.56 15.06
CA SER A 22 0.36 18.55 13.63
C SER A 22 -0.82 19.49 13.38
N GLU A 23 -0.56 20.57 12.66
CA GLU A 23 -1.56 21.56 12.24
C GLU A 23 -1.83 21.37 10.75
N VAL A 24 -3.01 20.87 10.39
CA VAL A 24 -3.39 20.69 8.97
C VAL A 24 -4.57 21.60 8.67
N GLY A 25 -4.41 22.52 7.72
CA GLY A 25 -5.44 23.50 7.36
C GLY A 25 -6.68 22.88 6.71
N GLY A 26 -6.53 21.76 6.00
CA GLY A 26 -7.67 21.01 5.47
C GLY A 26 -7.29 19.63 4.97
N VAL A 27 -8.23 18.68 5.07
CA VAL A 27 -8.05 17.32 4.56
C VAL A 27 -9.28 16.93 3.74
N TRP A 28 -9.09 16.73 2.45
CA TRP A 28 -10.11 16.35 1.48
C TRP A 28 -9.91 14.87 1.14
N LEU A 29 -10.75 13.99 1.70
CA LEU A 29 -10.80 12.58 1.34
C LEU A 29 -12.09 12.29 0.58
N THR A 30 -11.96 11.87 -0.68
CA THR A 30 -13.14 11.59 -1.52
C THR A 30 -13.69 10.18 -1.25
N SER A 31 -12.84 9.18 -1.01
CA SER A 31 -13.29 7.82 -0.69
C SER A 31 -12.31 7.06 0.20
N ILE A 32 -12.84 6.18 1.05
CA ILE A 32 -12.06 5.24 1.87
C ILE A 32 -12.75 3.87 1.77
N GLY A 33 -12.00 2.81 1.48
CA GLY A 33 -12.56 1.47 1.31
C GLY A 33 -11.55 0.35 1.61
N GLY A 34 -12.00 -0.91 1.57
CA GLY A 34 -11.13 -2.09 1.70
C GLY A 34 -10.13 -2.03 2.86
N SER A 35 -10.59 -2.24 4.09
CA SER A 35 -9.76 -2.26 5.31
C SER A 35 -8.82 -1.05 5.48
N SER A 36 -9.24 0.14 5.02
CA SER A 36 -8.41 1.35 5.10
C SER A 36 -8.81 2.28 6.24
N ILE A 37 -7.85 3.09 6.71
CA ILE A 37 -7.97 3.89 7.92
C ILE A 37 -7.59 5.34 7.63
N ALA A 38 -8.41 6.30 8.04
CA ALA A 38 -8.02 7.70 8.12
C ALA A 38 -8.04 8.12 9.59
N GLN A 39 -6.88 8.49 10.12
CA GLN A 39 -6.68 8.83 11.52
C GLN A 39 -6.11 10.25 11.66
N PHE A 40 -6.72 10.99 12.58
CA PHE A 40 -6.26 12.30 13.01
C PHE A 40 -6.06 12.26 14.53
N GLY A 41 -4.88 12.66 15.00
CA GLY A 41 -4.43 12.55 16.38
C GLY A 41 -3.45 11.41 16.62
N ASP A 42 -3.04 11.29 17.88
CA ASP A 42 -2.00 10.36 18.32
C ASP A 42 -2.61 9.01 18.69
N ARG A 43 -2.08 7.92 18.13
CA ARG A 43 -2.53 6.56 18.43
C ARG A 43 -1.36 5.61 18.61
N ALA A 44 -1.56 4.67 19.52
CA ALA A 44 -0.56 3.71 19.92
C ALA A 44 -0.49 2.45 19.03
N ASP A 45 -1.63 1.94 18.56
CA ASP A 45 -1.69 0.66 17.84
C ASP A 45 -2.82 0.63 16.80
N ILE A 46 -2.52 0.08 15.62
CA ILE A 46 -3.40 -0.03 14.45
C ILE A 46 -3.02 -1.31 13.69
N ASP A 47 -3.99 -2.08 13.20
CA ASP A 47 -3.71 -3.20 12.28
C ASP A 47 -4.74 -3.21 11.13
N ALA A 48 -4.31 -3.34 9.87
CA ALA A 48 -5.25 -3.32 8.73
C ALA A 48 -4.90 -4.35 7.67
N SER A 49 -5.57 -5.50 7.60
CA SER A 49 -5.32 -6.49 6.53
C SER A 49 -6.49 -6.64 5.55
N ILE A 50 -6.24 -7.04 4.30
CA ILE A 50 -7.25 -7.48 3.33
C ILE A 50 -6.71 -8.68 2.54
N ARG A 51 -7.55 -9.63 2.16
CA ARG A 51 -7.23 -10.79 1.31
C ARG A 51 -8.36 -10.89 0.26
N GLY A 52 -8.10 -11.27 -0.99
CA GLY A 52 -9.14 -11.31 -2.02
C GLY A 52 -8.77 -12.21 -3.19
N VAL A 53 -9.70 -13.02 -3.66
CA VAL A 53 -9.55 -13.87 -4.85
C VAL A 53 -10.77 -13.64 -5.74
N ALA A 54 -10.54 -13.42 -7.03
CA ALA A 54 -11.53 -13.28 -8.08
C ALA A 54 -11.09 -14.18 -9.24
N VAL A 55 -11.90 -15.19 -9.57
CA VAL A 55 -11.60 -16.09 -10.70
C VAL A 55 -12.69 -15.94 -11.74
N GLN A 56 -12.31 -15.47 -12.91
CA GLN A 56 -13.16 -15.41 -14.09
C GLN A 56 -12.86 -16.63 -14.97
N ARG A 57 -13.88 -17.43 -15.26
CA ARG A 57 -13.74 -18.67 -16.04
C ARG A 57 -14.53 -18.57 -17.34
N GLU A 58 -13.98 -19.15 -18.39
CA GLU A 58 -14.72 -19.41 -19.64
C GLU A 58 -15.66 -20.61 -19.50
N SER A 59 -15.27 -21.61 -18.70
CA SER A 59 -16.09 -22.77 -18.37
C SER A 59 -17.17 -22.43 -17.35
N ASP A 60 -18.33 -23.10 -17.45
CA ASP A 60 -19.44 -22.94 -16.51
C ASP A 60 -19.04 -23.26 -15.05
N HIS A 61 -19.54 -22.44 -14.12
CA HIS A 61 -19.29 -22.57 -12.68
C HIS A 61 -19.83 -23.88 -12.11
N LEU A 62 -20.85 -24.48 -12.74
CA LEU A 62 -21.44 -25.75 -12.31
C LEU A 62 -20.54 -26.97 -12.53
N VAL A 63 -19.54 -26.85 -13.42
CA VAL A 63 -18.63 -27.94 -13.81
C VAL A 63 -17.22 -27.71 -13.25
N SER A 64 -16.89 -26.46 -12.90
CA SER A 64 -15.57 -26.07 -12.40
C SER A 64 -15.38 -26.39 -10.92
N GLN A 65 -14.15 -26.72 -10.55
CA GLN A 65 -13.72 -26.84 -9.15
C GLN A 65 -13.80 -25.49 -8.41
N ASP A 66 -14.09 -25.56 -7.11
CA ASP A 66 -14.10 -24.41 -6.18
C ASP A 66 -12.73 -23.70 -6.10
N VAL A 67 -12.77 -22.48 -5.57
CA VAL A 67 -11.59 -21.61 -5.41
C VAL A 67 -11.26 -21.47 -3.93
N TYR A 68 -10.05 -21.87 -3.54
CA TYR A 68 -9.56 -21.81 -2.16
C TYR A 68 -8.34 -20.89 -2.05
N PHE A 69 -8.17 -20.21 -0.91
CA PHE A 69 -6.99 -19.35 -0.70
C PHE A 69 -5.70 -20.17 -0.61
N GLU A 70 -5.79 -21.37 -0.03
CA GLU A 70 -4.72 -22.36 0.13
C GLU A 70 -4.19 -22.87 -1.21
N SER A 71 -4.98 -22.74 -2.28
CA SER A 71 -4.54 -23.09 -3.64
C SER A 71 -3.56 -22.09 -4.24
N TYR A 72 -3.31 -20.96 -3.58
CA TYR A 72 -2.34 -19.96 -4.00
C TYR A 72 -1.36 -19.62 -2.87
N ASP A 73 -0.07 -19.81 -3.15
CA ASP A 73 1.02 -19.50 -2.21
C ASP A 73 0.99 -18.04 -1.72
N LEU A 74 0.43 -17.13 -2.54
CA LEU A 74 0.24 -15.72 -2.19
C LEU A 74 -0.50 -15.54 -0.86
N PHE A 75 -1.47 -16.42 -0.54
CA PHE A 75 -2.24 -16.32 0.70
C PHE A 75 -1.67 -17.15 1.85
N SER A 76 -0.53 -17.82 1.70
CA SER A 76 0.16 -18.53 2.77
C SER A 76 1.53 -17.93 3.12
N GLN A 77 2.08 -17.07 2.27
CA GLN A 77 3.36 -16.40 2.53
C GLN A 77 3.32 -15.53 3.79
N PRO A 78 4.32 -15.61 4.68
CA PRO A 78 4.44 -14.70 5.82
C PRO A 78 4.85 -13.30 5.36
N VAL A 79 4.49 -12.28 6.14
CA VAL A 79 5.01 -10.92 5.93
C VAL A 79 6.54 -10.96 6.01
N PRO A 80 7.27 -10.37 5.05
CA PRO A 80 8.72 -10.35 5.08
C PRO A 80 9.22 -9.79 6.41
N PRO A 81 10.06 -10.54 7.15
CA PRO A 81 10.63 -10.03 8.38
C PRO A 81 11.54 -8.83 8.09
N PRO A 82 11.81 -7.97 9.08
CA PRO A 82 12.82 -6.93 8.95
C PRO A 82 14.16 -7.56 8.56
N THR A 83 14.87 -6.94 7.62
CA THR A 83 16.14 -7.44 7.09
C THR A 83 17.19 -7.65 8.19
N PRO A 84 18.09 -8.65 8.08
CA PRO A 84 19.06 -8.98 9.13
C PRO A 84 19.95 -7.81 9.61
N TRP A 85 20.31 -6.89 8.70
CA TRP A 85 21.08 -5.69 9.04
C TRP A 85 20.27 -4.73 9.92
N LEU A 86 18.97 -4.60 9.67
CA LEU A 86 18.06 -3.77 10.46
C LEU A 86 17.84 -4.37 11.85
N THR A 87 17.71 -5.70 11.92
CA THR A 87 17.61 -6.41 13.20
C THR A 87 18.92 -6.38 14.00
N ALA A 88 20.08 -6.32 13.33
CA ALA A 88 21.37 -6.13 13.98
C ALA A 88 21.56 -4.69 14.49
N ALA A 89 21.22 -3.69 13.66
CA ALA A 89 21.26 -2.27 14.03
C ALA A 89 20.30 -1.94 15.20
N ALA A 90 19.19 -2.67 15.32
CA ALA A 90 18.26 -2.52 16.44
C ALA A 90 18.79 -3.06 17.79
N ARG A 91 19.90 -3.81 17.82
CA ARG A 91 20.48 -4.33 19.08
C ARG A 91 21.22 -3.27 19.88
N ASP A 92 21.77 -2.27 19.21
CA ASP A 92 22.43 -1.13 19.82
C ASP A 92 21.55 0.11 19.63
N PRO A 93 20.68 0.45 20.61
CA PRO A 93 19.82 1.61 20.49
C PRO A 93 20.70 2.86 20.38
N VAL A 94 20.51 3.61 19.29
CA VAL A 94 21.13 4.94 19.15
C VAL A 94 20.40 5.89 20.09
N ASP A 95 21.10 6.44 21.08
CA ASP A 95 20.58 7.53 21.89
C ASP A 95 20.52 8.80 21.03
N MET A 96 19.31 9.11 20.55
CA MET A 96 19.04 10.25 19.71
C MET A 96 18.23 11.28 20.49
N ARG A 97 18.82 12.45 20.71
CA ARG A 97 18.09 13.63 21.17
C ARG A 97 17.76 14.52 19.98
N THR A 98 16.46 14.68 19.72
CA THR A 98 15.97 15.64 18.73
C THR A 98 15.63 16.95 19.44
N ILE A 99 16.12 18.08 18.92
CA ILE A 99 15.77 19.43 19.40
C ILE A 99 14.80 20.03 18.38
N ASN A 100 13.57 20.33 18.82
CA ASN A 100 12.59 20.97 17.96
C ASN A 100 12.63 22.48 18.21
N ARG A 101 12.99 23.25 17.18
CA ARG A 101 12.95 24.73 17.25
C ARG A 101 11.54 25.29 17.12
N ASP A 102 10.63 24.51 16.54
CA ASP A 102 9.22 24.86 16.37
C ASP A 102 8.36 23.63 16.71
N PRO A 103 7.38 23.73 17.62
CA PRO A 103 6.49 22.62 17.95
C PRO A 103 5.50 22.31 16.83
N ARG A 104 5.28 23.22 15.88
CA ARG A 104 4.22 23.10 14.88
C ARG A 104 4.73 22.44 13.61
N ILE A 105 3.98 21.44 13.16
CA ILE A 105 4.09 20.90 11.81
C ILE A 105 2.88 21.41 11.05
N SER A 106 3.02 22.55 10.40
CA SER A 106 1.93 23.20 9.67
C SER A 106 1.88 22.72 8.22
N VAL A 107 0.78 22.10 7.83
CA VAL A 107 0.48 21.62 6.48
C VAL A 107 -0.75 22.38 5.98
N GLY A 108 -0.71 22.90 4.75
CA GLY A 108 -1.82 23.67 4.18
C GLY A 108 -3.07 22.81 3.96
N SER A 109 -3.09 22.02 2.90
CA SER A 109 -4.20 21.12 2.60
C SER A 109 -3.72 19.81 2.02
N ILE A 110 -4.37 18.72 2.41
CA ILE A 110 -4.14 17.37 1.91
C ILE A 110 -5.36 16.99 1.08
N GLU A 111 -5.16 16.59 -0.17
CA GLU A 111 -6.23 16.10 -1.04
C GLU A 111 -5.94 14.66 -1.48
N ILE A 112 -6.88 13.77 -1.20
CA ILE A 112 -6.77 12.33 -1.42
C ILE A 112 -8.06 11.84 -2.07
N ILE A 113 -7.91 11.27 -3.26
CA ILE A 113 -9.04 10.76 -4.06
C ILE A 113 -9.59 9.47 -3.44
N ALA A 114 -8.71 8.55 -3.06
CA ALA A 114 -9.12 7.27 -2.49
C ALA A 114 -8.06 6.69 -1.57
N VAL A 115 -8.50 6.08 -0.47
CA VAL A 115 -7.67 5.25 0.42
C VAL A 115 -8.27 3.85 0.42
N SER A 116 -7.59 2.88 -0.17
CA SER A 116 -8.14 1.53 -0.30
C SER A 116 -7.11 0.43 -0.18
N GLY A 117 -7.53 -0.73 0.35
CA GLY A 117 -6.73 -1.95 0.37
C GLY A 117 -5.68 -1.97 1.47
N ALA A 118 -6.12 -1.95 2.73
CA ALA A 118 -5.25 -1.87 3.90
C ALA A 118 -4.38 -0.60 3.93
N ALA A 119 -4.86 0.51 3.37
CA ALA A 119 -4.12 1.77 3.31
C ALA A 119 -4.49 2.69 4.48
N MET A 120 -3.55 3.54 4.91
CA MET A 120 -3.76 4.44 6.05
C MET A 120 -3.34 5.87 5.76
N VAL A 121 -4.19 6.83 6.16
CA VAL A 121 -3.87 8.26 6.26
C VAL A 121 -3.76 8.61 7.73
N LEU A 122 -2.63 9.14 8.16
CA LEU A 122 -2.38 9.51 9.55
C LEU A 122 -1.88 10.94 9.65
N VAL A 123 -2.56 11.75 10.47
CA VAL A 123 -2.10 13.07 10.90
C VAL A 123 -1.90 13.03 12.41
N GLY A 124 -0.65 13.10 12.86
CA GLY A 124 -0.31 12.96 14.28
C GLY A 124 0.76 11.88 14.48
N ASN A 125 0.83 11.32 15.68
CA ASN A 125 1.78 10.27 16.01
C ASN A 125 1.20 8.86 15.75
N GLY A 126 1.97 8.05 15.02
CA GLY A 126 1.69 6.63 14.79
C GLY A 126 2.77 5.82 15.48
N VAL A 127 2.48 5.33 16.68
CA VAL A 127 3.51 4.64 17.48
C VAL A 127 3.71 3.22 16.95
N HIS A 128 2.66 2.42 16.76
CA HIS A 128 2.73 1.16 16.03
C HIS A 128 1.52 1.00 15.13
N SER A 129 1.71 0.57 13.90
CA SER A 129 0.61 0.30 12.97
C SER A 129 1.03 -0.74 11.93
N ARG A 130 0.35 -1.87 11.87
CA ARG A 130 0.56 -2.93 10.87
C ARG A 130 -0.57 -2.90 9.85
N SER A 131 -0.33 -3.33 8.62
CA SER A 131 -1.39 -3.50 7.63
C SER A 131 -0.94 -4.42 6.48
N GLU A 132 -1.80 -5.31 5.99
CA GLU A 132 -1.47 -6.37 5.03
C GLU A 132 -2.60 -6.63 4.01
N SER A 133 -2.47 -6.21 2.74
CA SER A 133 -3.42 -6.51 1.65
C SER A 133 -2.94 -7.64 0.73
N ARG A 134 -3.79 -8.58 0.34
CA ARG A 134 -3.55 -9.66 -0.63
C ARG A 134 -4.75 -9.70 -1.58
N ILE A 135 -4.60 -9.56 -2.90
CA ILE A 135 -5.75 -9.60 -3.84
C ILE A 135 -5.29 -10.36 -5.10
N SER A 136 -6.10 -11.26 -5.62
CA SER A 136 -5.78 -12.13 -6.77
C SER A 136 -6.93 -12.09 -7.78
N ASN A 137 -6.64 -11.77 -9.04
CA ASN A 137 -7.59 -11.79 -10.15
C ASN A 137 -7.07 -12.72 -11.25
N ILE A 138 -7.77 -13.81 -11.51
CA ILE A 138 -7.30 -14.89 -12.38
C ILE A 138 -8.33 -15.12 -13.47
N ARG A 139 -7.89 -15.12 -14.72
CA ARG A 139 -8.70 -15.51 -15.87
C ARG A 139 -8.30 -16.91 -16.33
N GLN A 140 -9.26 -17.83 -16.31
CA GLN A 140 -9.09 -19.19 -16.80
C GLN A 140 -9.82 -19.31 -18.14
N PHE A 141 -9.03 -19.36 -19.20
CA PHE A 141 -9.52 -19.64 -20.55
C PHE A 141 -9.42 -21.13 -20.83
N ALA A 142 -10.37 -21.65 -21.60
CA ALA A 142 -10.25 -22.97 -22.17
C ALA A 142 -8.97 -22.99 -23.02
N ARG A 143 -8.03 -23.88 -22.70
CA ARG A 143 -6.90 -24.09 -23.60
C ARG A 143 -7.49 -24.58 -24.92
N PRO A 144 -7.25 -23.91 -26.07
CA PRO A 144 -7.55 -24.54 -27.33
C PRO A 144 -6.81 -25.89 -27.33
N PRO A 145 -7.43 -26.96 -27.83
CA PRO A 145 -6.79 -28.27 -27.86
C PRO A 145 -5.41 -28.08 -28.48
N MET A 146 -4.37 -28.35 -27.69
CA MET A 146 -2.99 -28.24 -28.14
C MET A 146 -2.87 -29.23 -29.31
N ARG A 147 -2.93 -28.71 -30.54
CA ARG A 147 -2.69 -29.52 -31.73
C ARG A 147 -1.21 -29.83 -31.72
N TYR A 148 -0.85 -30.91 -31.03
CA TYR A 148 0.45 -31.51 -31.15
C TYR A 148 0.58 -31.97 -32.60
N TYR A 149 1.15 -31.11 -33.46
CA TYR A 149 1.73 -31.59 -34.70
C TYR A 149 2.93 -32.43 -34.26
N GLY A 150 2.71 -33.74 -34.23
CA GLY A 150 3.78 -34.71 -34.00
C GLY A 150 4.99 -34.32 -34.82
N THR A 151 6.15 -34.35 -34.17
CA THR A 151 7.48 -34.01 -34.72
C THR A 151 7.65 -32.56 -35.20
N GLY A 152 8.13 -31.69 -34.31
CA GLY A 152 9.20 -30.72 -34.54
C GLY A 152 9.15 -29.73 -35.71
N CYS A 153 8.09 -29.67 -36.51
CA CYS A 153 7.96 -28.72 -37.61
C CYS A 153 6.88 -27.71 -37.25
N CYS A 154 7.28 -26.45 -37.06
CA CYS A 154 6.33 -25.34 -37.18
C CYS A 154 5.66 -25.48 -38.55
N PRO A 155 4.32 -25.55 -38.64
CA PRO A 155 3.68 -25.56 -39.95
C PRO A 155 4.01 -24.25 -40.66
N PRO A 156 4.44 -24.26 -41.94
CA PRO A 156 4.56 -23.03 -42.71
C PRO A 156 3.21 -22.33 -42.74
N LEU A 157 3.24 -21.00 -42.65
CA LEU A 157 2.14 -20.03 -42.48
C LEU A 157 1.01 -20.07 -43.52
N SER A 158 0.81 -21.15 -44.27
CA SER A 158 -0.13 -21.23 -45.38
C SER A 158 -1.12 -22.38 -45.22
N SER A 159 -2.04 -22.25 -44.26
CA SER A 159 -3.46 -22.61 -44.43
C SER A 159 -4.19 -22.46 -43.09
N CYS A 160 -4.54 -21.24 -42.72
CA CYS A 160 -5.71 -21.04 -41.87
C CYS A 160 -6.94 -21.15 -42.79
N PRO A 161 -7.87 -22.10 -42.57
CA PRO A 161 -9.17 -22.04 -43.22
C PRO A 161 -9.85 -20.75 -42.76
N ARG A 162 -10.27 -19.92 -43.72
CA ARG A 162 -11.22 -18.85 -43.42
C ARG A 162 -12.54 -19.53 -43.09
N ASP A 163 -13.14 -19.16 -41.96
CA ASP A 163 -14.53 -19.51 -41.67
C ASP A 163 -15.40 -18.70 -42.63
N ASP A 164 -15.80 -19.35 -43.72
CA ASP A 164 -16.78 -18.84 -44.66
C ASP A 164 -18.15 -19.06 -44.00
N GLY A 165 -18.65 -18.04 -43.30
CA GLY A 165 -19.94 -18.07 -42.63
C GLY A 165 -21.07 -18.48 -43.59
N GLY A 166 -21.62 -19.68 -43.35
CA GLY A 166 -22.83 -20.16 -43.99
C GLY A 166 -24.07 -19.55 -43.33
N SER A 167 -24.70 -18.61 -44.02
CA SER A 167 -26.06 -18.15 -43.76
C SER A 167 -27.07 -19.25 -44.10
N VAL A 168 -27.97 -19.55 -43.17
CA VAL A 168 -29.31 -20.13 -43.43
C VAL A 168 -30.34 -19.10 -43.00
#